data_AF-A0A495VJP8-F1
#
_entry.id   AF-A0A495VJP8-F1
#
_cell.length_a   1.000
_cell.length_b   1.000
_cell.length_c   1.000
_cell.angle_alpha   90.00
_cell.angle_beta   90.00
_cell.angle_gamma   90.00
#
_symmetry.space_group_name_H-M   'P 1'
#
loop_
_entity.id
_entity.type
_entity.pdbx_description
1 polymer ?
#
loop_
_entity_poly.entity_id
_entity_poly.type
_entity_poly.pdbx_seq_one_letter_code
_entity_poly.pdbx_strand_id
1 'polypeptide(L)' 'MTHDQIRQAIRSGWPFFGVTRQGQVMARYVPYGPVFRWQRNQMIPTPLQGEDLLWWLQASDEGAGEEP' A
#
# COMPACT_ATOMS: atom_id res chain seq x y z
N MET A 1 5.37 -7.47 6.85
CA MET A 1 5.34 -8.07 5.49
C MET A 1 6.32 -7.33 4.60
N THR A 2 6.96 -8.01 3.65
CA THR A 2 7.81 -7.34 2.64
C THR A 2 6.95 -6.62 1.60
N HIS A 3 7.55 -5.70 0.83
CA HIS A 3 6.85 -4.95 -0.21
C HIS A 3 6.16 -5.88 -1.24
N ASP A 4 6.83 -6.94 -1.70
CA ASP A 4 6.23 -7.96 -2.59
C ASP A 4 5.02 -8.66 -1.98
N GLN A 5 5.07 -9.01 -0.69
CA GLN A 5 3.95 -9.63 0.00
C GLN A 5 2.74 -8.69 0.09
N ILE A 6 2.99 -7.38 0.27
CA ILE A 6 1.93 -6.37 0.26
C ILE A 6 1.29 -6.29 -1.13
N ARG A 7 2.09 -6.25 -2.21
CA ARG A 7 1.57 -6.24 -3.59
C ARG A 7 0.74 -7.48 -3.89
N GLN A 8 1.21 -8.65 -3.46
CA GLN A 8 0.47 -9.90 -3.64
C GLN A 8 -0.85 -9.91 -2.85
N ALA A 9 -0.87 -9.40 -1.62
CA ALA A 9 -2.09 -9.29 -0.82
C ALA A 9 -3.11 -8.31 -1.42
N ILE A 10 -2.64 -7.19 -1.98
CA ILE A 10 -3.48 -6.24 -2.70
C ILE A 10 -4.15 -6.92 -3.90
N ARG A 11 -3.35 -7.60 -4.76
CA ARG A 11 -3.86 -8.34 -5.94
C ARG A 11 -4.86 -9.42 -5.59
N SER A 12 -4.56 -10.20 -4.56
CA SER A 12 -5.35 -11.37 -4.18
C SER A 12 -6.60 -11.02 -3.37
N GLY A 13 -6.79 -9.75 -3.01
CA GLY A 13 -7.95 -9.31 -2.22
C GLY A 13 -7.83 -9.63 -0.73
N TRP A 14 -6.79 -10.34 -0.28
CA TRP A 14 -6.70 -10.79 1.10
C TRP A 14 -6.38 -9.65 2.09
N PRO A 15 -6.88 -9.76 3.34
CA PRO A 15 -6.45 -8.90 4.43
C PRO A 15 -4.94 -8.93 4.63
N PHE A 16 -4.36 -7.79 5.00
CA PHE A 16 -2.94 -7.68 5.29
C PHE A 16 -2.65 -6.50 6.20
N PHE A 17 -1.45 -6.52 6.80
CA PHE A 17 -0.87 -5.39 7.51
C PHE A 17 0.62 -5.33 7.17
N GLY A 18 1.07 -4.21 6.63
CA GLY A 18 2.42 -4.08 6.11
C GLY A 18 2.93 -2.65 6.09
N VAL A 19 4.24 -2.52 5.98
CA VAL A 19 4.91 -1.23 5.82
C VAL A 19 5.60 -1.25 4.46
N THR A 20 5.36 -0.22 3.64
CA THR A 20 6.01 -0.08 2.34
C THR A 20 7.50 0.25 2.53
N ARG A 21 8.28 0.22 1.43
CA ARG A 21 9.69 0.62 1.46
C ARG A 21 9.89 2.07 1.90
N GLN A 22 8.94 2.97 1.61
CA GLN A 22 8.97 4.35 2.09
C GLN A 22 8.55 4.53 3.56
N GLY A 23 8.33 3.43 4.30
CA GLY A 23 7.88 3.51 5.69
C GLY A 23 6.39 3.80 5.85
N GLN A 24 5.58 3.74 4.79
CA GLN A 24 4.14 3.97 4.90
C GLN A 24 3.43 2.71 5.37
N VAL A 25 2.68 2.82 6.47
CA VAL A 25 1.88 1.71 6.99
C VAL A 25 0.61 1.57 6.16
N MET A 26 0.32 0.35 5.73
CA MET A 26 -0.88 0.00 4.97
C MET A 26 -1.57 -1.22 5.58
N ALA A 27 -2.90 -1.24 5.51
CA ALA A 27 -3.69 -2.35 6.01
C ALA A 27 -4.96 -2.57 5.19
N ARG A 28 -5.38 -3.83 5.06
CA ARG A 28 -6.73 -4.22 4.65
C ARG A 28 -7.26 -5.17 5.71
N TYR A 29 -8.44 -4.86 6.25
CA TYR A 29 -9.02 -5.63 7.36
C TYR A 29 -10.00 -6.72 6.91
N VAL A 30 -10.64 -6.53 5.75
CA VAL A 30 -11.63 -7.48 5.21
C VAL A 30 -11.30 -7.84 3.77
N PRO A 31 -11.59 -9.07 3.31
CA PRO A 31 -11.35 -9.48 1.92
C PRO A 31 -12.02 -8.53 0.93
N TYR A 32 -11.31 -8.15 -0.13
CA TYR A 32 -11.74 -7.21 -1.16
C TYR A 32 -12.21 -5.84 -0.64
N GLY A 33 -11.95 -5.53 0.64
CA GLY A 33 -12.24 -4.24 1.23
C GLY A 33 -11.23 -3.16 0.83
N PRO A 34 -11.48 -1.92 1.28
CA PRO A 34 -10.57 -0.83 1.05
C PRO A 34 -9.22 -1.10 1.72
N VAL A 35 -8.15 -0.79 1.01
CA VAL A 35 -6.84 -0.62 1.63
C VAL A 35 -6.81 0.74 2.33
N PHE A 36 -6.24 0.76 3.53
CA PHE A 36 -6.00 1.96 4.32
C PHE A 36 -4.51 2.25 4.33
N ARG A 37 -4.17 3.54 4.38
CA ARG A 37 -2.82 4.02 4.65
C ARG A 37 -2.81 4.88 5.90
N TRP A 38 -1.70 4.87 6.62
CA TRP A 38 -1.50 5.83 7.71
C TRP A 38 -0.90 7.12 7.18
N GLN A 39 -1.48 8.22 7.64
CA GLN A 39 -0.87 9.54 7.55
C GLN A 39 -0.85 10.14 8.95
N ARG A 40 0.36 10.34 9.48
CA ARG A 40 0.56 10.73 10.89
C ARG A 40 -0.15 9.71 11.80
N ASN A 41 -1.14 10.15 12.58
CA ASN A 41 -1.93 9.30 13.47
C ASN A 41 -3.33 8.99 12.93
N GLN A 42 -3.58 9.21 11.63
CA GLN A 42 -4.87 8.94 11.01
C GLN A 42 -4.78 7.80 10.01
N MET A 43 -5.76 6.91 10.06
CA MET A 43 -5.97 5.85 9.09
C MET A 43 -6.93 6.36 8.01
N ILE A 44 -6.45 6.47 6.78
CA ILE A 44 -7.18 7.05 5.65
C ILE A 44 -7.38 5.98 4.59
N PRO A 45 -8.61 5.74 4.08
CA PRO A 45 -8.81 4.81 2.96
C PRO A 45 -8.07 5.32 1.73
N THR A 46 -7.40 4.42 1.02
CA THR A 46 -6.73 4.77 -0.24
C THR A 46 -7.79 5.07 -1.30
N PRO A 47 -7.72 6.22 -2.00
CA PRO A 47 -8.63 6.50 -3.10
C PRO A 47 -8.41 5.52 -4.27
N LEU A 48 -7.18 4.99 -4.38
CA LEU A 48 -6.79 3.98 -5.35
C LEU A 48 -6.96 2.58 -4.75
N GLN A 49 -7.46 1.64 -5.54
CA GLN A 49 -7.65 0.24 -5.16
C GLN A 49 -7.10 -0.68 -6.27
N GLY A 50 -6.87 -1.95 -5.94
CA GLY A 50 -6.49 -2.95 -6.94
C GLY A 50 -5.24 -2.57 -7.74
N GLU A 51 -5.36 -2.55 -9.06
CA GLU A 51 -4.25 -2.27 -9.98
C GLU A 51 -3.74 -0.83 -9.86
N ASP A 52 -4.61 0.18 -9.77
CA ASP A 52 -4.19 1.57 -9.61
C ASP A 52 -3.32 1.78 -8.37
N LEU A 53 -3.66 1.08 -7.28
CA LEU A 53 -2.89 1.13 -6.04
C LEU A 53 -1.49 0.49 -6.22
N LEU A 54 -1.39 -0.58 -7.00
CA LEU A 54 -0.12 -1.25 -7.30
C LEU A 54 0.77 -0.39 -8.18
N TRP A 55 0.18 0.31 -9.15
CA TRP A 55 0.87 1.30 -9.98
C TRP A 55 1.39 2.45 -9.12
N TRP A 56 0.56 2.99 -8.23
CA TRP A 56 0.99 4.04 -7.31
C TRP A 56 2.12 3.59 -6.37
N LEU A 57 2.04 2.36 -5.84
CA LEU A 57 3.09 1.78 -5.01
C LEU A 57 4.42 1.64 -5.74
N GLN A 58 4.36 1.28 -7.03
CA GLN A 58 5.53 1.17 -7.88
C GLN A 58 6.13 2.54 -8.21
N ALA A 59 5.31 3.48 -8.66
CA ALA A 59 5.76 4.83 -8.96
C ALA A 59 6.37 5.53 -7.74
N SER A 60 5.82 5.27 -6.54
CA SER A 60 6.37 5.78 -5.29
C SER A 60 7.71 5.13 -4.92
N ASP A 61 7.97 3.89 -5.34
CA ASP A 61 9.25 3.21 -5.12
C ASP A 61 10.33 3.81 -6.03
N GLU A 62 9.97 4.13 -7.27
CA GLU A 62 10.86 4.72 -8.27
C GLU A 62 11.17 6.20 -7.98
N GLY A 63 10.18 6.99 -7.56
CA GLY A 63 10.36 8.42 -7.27
C GLY A 63 11.22 8.75 -6.04
N ALA A 64 11.43 7.80 -5.13
CA ALA A 64 12.33 7.99 -3.97
C ALA A 64 13.82 7.91 -4.33
N GLY A 65 14.15 7.53 -5.57
CA GLY A 65 15.51 7.53 -6.11
C GLY A 65 15.95 8.86 -6.73
N GLU A 66 15.08 9.87 -6.76
CA GLU A 66 15.30 11.09 -7.53
C GLU A 66 14.92 12.35 -6.70
N GLU A 67 15.65 12.57 -5.60
CA GLU A 67 15.82 13.92 -5.02
C GLU A 67 17.33 14.13 -4.69
N PRO A 68 18.00 15.16 -5.25
CA PRO A 68 19.40 15.53 -4.97
C PRO A 68 19.60 16.29 -3.65
#